data_AF-A0A3D4YJE4-F1
#
_entry.id   AF-A0A3D4YJE4-F1
#
_cell.length_a   1.000
_cell.length_b   1.000
_cell.length_c   1.000
_cell.angle_alpha   90.00
_cell.angle_beta   90.00
_cell.angle_gamma   90.00
#
_symmetry.space_group_name_H-M   'P 1'
#
loop_
_entity.id
_entity.type
_entity.pdbx_description
1 polymer ?
#
loop_
_entity_poly.entity_id
_entity_poly.type
_entity_poly.pdbx_seq_one_letter_code
_entity_poly.pdbx_strand_id
1 'polypeptide(L)' 'MFESRVYNFSAGPSMLPLEVLEQAASEMTNYQKCGMSVMEMS' A
#
# COMPACT_ATOMS: atom_id res chain seq x y z
N MET A 1 8.77 -2.98 14.28
CA MET A 1 7.32 -2.99 14.61
C MET A 1 6.90 -1.54 14.66
N PHE A 2 5.97 -1.07 13.82
CA PHE A 2 5.56 0.33 13.80
C PHE A 2 4.94 0.69 15.16
N GLU A 3 5.67 1.41 16.01
CA GLU A 3 5.28 1.59 17.43
C GLU A 3 4.01 2.41 17.66
N SER A 4 3.43 3.06 16.63
CA SER A 4 2.06 3.57 16.67
C SER A 4 1.68 4.16 15.31
N ARG A 5 0.82 3.48 14.54
CA ARG A 5 0.18 4.10 13.37
C ARG A 5 -0.78 5.19 13.86
N VAL A 6 -0.67 6.39 13.31
CA VAL A 6 -1.56 7.51 13.67
C VAL A 6 -2.98 7.25 13.19
N TYR A 7 -3.98 7.68 13.97
CA TYR A 7 -5.37 7.71 13.51
C TYR A 7 -5.55 8.87 12.54
N ASN A 8 -5.64 8.55 11.25
CA ASN A 8 -5.84 9.55 10.21
C ASN A 8 -7.34 9.70 9.89
N PHE A 9 -7.95 10.78 10.39
CA PHE A 9 -9.35 11.16 10.15
C PHE A 9 -9.53 12.17 9.01
N SER A 10 -8.56 12.31 8.09
CA SER A 10 -8.67 13.23 6.97
C SER A 10 -9.87 12.91 6.07
N ALA A 11 -10.56 13.96 5.61
CA ALA A 11 -11.74 13.83 4.74
C ALA A 11 -11.40 13.36 3.32
N GLY A 12 -10.14 13.52 2.88
CA GLY A 12 -9.68 13.11 1.55
C GLY A 12 -8.35 13.77 1.16
N PRO A 13 -7.37 12.99 0.63
CA PRO A 13 -7.29 11.53 0.70
C PRO A 13 -7.30 11.05 2.16
N SER A 14 -7.76 9.82 2.40
CA SER A 14 -8.04 9.26 3.73
C SER A 14 -7.17 8.05 4.08
N MET A 15 -7.35 7.50 5.28
CA MET A 15 -6.62 6.33 5.75
C MET A 15 -6.96 5.08 4.95
N LEU A 16 -5.92 4.37 4.47
CA LEU A 16 -6.07 3.04 3.89
C LEU A 16 -5.89 1.93 4.95
N PRO A 17 -6.45 0.73 4.76
CA PRO A 17 -6.12 -0.42 5.61
C PRO A 17 -4.61 -0.72 5.57
N LEU A 18 -4.05 -1.21 6.68
CA LEU A 18 -2.60 -1.41 6.78
C LEU A 18 -2.17 -2.56 5.87
N GLU A 19 -2.94 -3.64 5.87
CA GLU A 19 -2.73 -4.84 5.07
C GLU A 19 -2.65 -4.54 3.56
N VAL A 20 -3.44 -3.56 3.09
CA VAL A 20 -3.41 -3.13 1.68
C VAL A 20 -2.11 -2.38 1.37
N LEU A 21 -1.67 -1.50 2.26
CA LEU A 21 -0.40 -0.78 2.11
C LEU A 21 0.79 -1.73 2.14
N GLU A 22 0.77 -2.72 3.03
CA GLU A 22 1.81 -3.74 3.14
C GLU A 22 1.87 -4.61 1.88
N GLN A 23 0.71 -5.03 1.35
CA GLN A 23 0.65 -5.77 0.10
C GLN A 23 1.20 -4.93 -1.07
N ALA A 24 0.71 -3.70 -1.24
CA ALA A 24 1.17 -2.81 -2.31
C ALA A 24 2.68 -2.51 -2.21
N ALA A 25 3.22 -2.36 -1.00
CA ALA A 25 4.65 -2.19 -0.78
C ALA A 25 5.43 -3.45 -1.20
N SER A 26 4.92 -4.65 -0.89
CA SER A 26 5.56 -5.92 -1.26
C SER A 26 5.56 -6.17 -2.77
N GLU A 27 4.57 -5.63 -3.49
CA GLU A 27 4.38 -5.80 -4.93
C GLU A 27 4.88 -4.60 -5.74
N MET A 28 5.53 -3.62 -5.10
CA MET A 28 5.92 -2.34 -5.71
C MET A 28 6.79 -2.50 -6.96
N THR A 29 7.70 -3.48 -6.99
CA THR A 29 8.62 -3.68 -8.11
C THR A 29 8.28 -4.87 -8.99
N ASN A 30 7.46 -5.80 -8.49
CA ASN A 30 7.08 -6.99 -9.23
C ASN A 30 5.77 -7.57 -8.69
N TYR A 31 4.66 -7.10 -9.25
CA TYR A 31 3.34 -7.59 -8.90
C TYR A 31 3.20 -9.05 -9.30
N GLN A 32 2.89 -9.93 -8.33
CA GLN A 32 2.62 -11.35 -8.57
C GLN A 32 3.63 -12.07 -9.50
N LYS A 33 4.90 -11.64 -9.48
CA LYS A 33 5.97 -12.19 -10.35
C LYS A 33 5.70 -11.98 -11.86
N CYS A 34 4.88 -11.01 -12.25
CA CYS A 34 4.58 -10.70 -13.66
C CYS A 34 5.68 -9.89 -14.36
N GLY A 35 6.66 -9.37 -13.60
CA GLY A 35 7.77 -8.58 -14.13
C GLY A 35 7.46 -7.10 -14.29
N MET A 36 6.34 -6.61 -13.77
CA MET A 36 5.93 -5.20 -13.79
C MET A 36 5.53 -4.72 -12.39
N SER A 37 5.65 -3.42 -12.13
CA SER A 37 5.21 -2.79 -10.89
C SER A 37 3.69 -2.87 -10.74
N VAL A 38 3.21 -3.01 -9.50
CA VAL A 38 1.78 -2.83 -9.19
C VAL A 38 1.24 -1.46 -9.63
N MET A 39 2.10 -0.44 -9.71
CA MET A 39 1.72 0.91 -10.15
C MET A 39 1.55 1.03 -11.66
N GLU A 40 2.02 0.06 -12.43
CA GLU A 40 1.92 0.02 -13.90
C GLU A 40 0.69 -0.77 -14.37
N MET A 41 -0.04 -1.41 -13.46
CA MET A 41 -1.27 -2.13 -13.77
C MET A 41 -2.42 -1.16 -14.08
N SER A 42 -3.12 -1.38 -15.20
CA SER A 42 -4.31 -0.62 -15.62
C SER A 42 -5.61 -1.34 -15.30
#